data_AF-A0AA90H9Z7-F1
#
_entry.id   AF-A0AA90H9Z7-F1
#
_cell.length_a   1.000
_cell.length_b   1.000
_cell.length_c   1.000
_cell.angle_alpha   90.00
_cell.angle_beta   90.00
_cell.angle_gamma   90.00
#
_symmetry.space_group_name_H-M   'P 1'
#
loop_
_entity.id
_entity.type
_entity.pdbx_description
1 polymer ?
#
loop_
_entity_poly.entity_id
_entity_poly.type
_entity_poly.pdbx_seq_one_letter_code
_entity_poly.pdbx_strand_id
1 'polypeptide(L)'
;MSNDRNRPRAVTSLAAAARTTPHVLHPDDDPRVAALRAAIAWLSHELAAYRATLPDRPVAQEALSDIDTRAATGHLTAPTLRASLLTVAGALGSISALALPLTALRRAADPFFPGH
;
A
#
# COMPACT_ATOMS: atom_id res chain seq x y z
N MET A 1 29.06 -21.98 -48.71
CA MET A 1 29.93 -21.05 -47.96
C MET A 1 29.10 -20.48 -46.81
N SER A 2 29.52 -20.82 -45.59
CA SER A 2 28.75 -20.78 -44.35
C SER A 2 28.56 -19.37 -43.80
N ASN A 3 27.39 -19.08 -43.23
CA ASN A 3 27.32 -18.19 -42.07
C ASN A 3 26.16 -18.63 -41.16
N ASP A 4 26.40 -19.77 -40.51
CA ASP A 4 25.71 -20.22 -39.31
C ASP A 4 26.15 -19.32 -38.14
N ARG A 5 25.33 -18.31 -37.81
CA ARG A 5 25.61 -17.40 -36.69
C ARG A 5 24.37 -17.01 -35.90
N ASN A 6 23.42 -17.94 -35.76
CA ASN A 6 22.30 -17.68 -34.86
C ASN A 6 21.62 -18.97 -34.37
N ARG A 7 21.97 -19.40 -33.14
CA ARG A 7 21.22 -20.30 -32.22
C ARG A 7 21.96 -20.39 -30.86
N PRO A 8 21.32 -20.78 -29.75
CA PRO A 8 20.98 -19.84 -28.67
C PRO A 8 21.56 -20.17 -27.28
N ARG A 9 21.50 -19.17 -26.39
CA ARG A 9 21.27 -19.25 -24.93
C ARG A 9 22.02 -20.33 -24.13
N ALA A 10 23.12 -19.93 -23.51
CA ALA A 10 23.52 -20.43 -22.20
C ALA A 10 23.22 -19.35 -21.14
N VAL A 11 22.05 -19.48 -20.52
CA VAL A 11 21.70 -18.77 -19.28
C VAL A 11 22.52 -19.39 -18.14
N THR A 12 23.65 -18.77 -17.83
CA THR A 12 24.41 -19.08 -16.61
C THR A 12 24.73 -17.79 -15.91
N SER A 13 23.89 -17.41 -14.95
CA SER A 13 24.30 -17.03 -13.60
C SER A 13 23.08 -16.47 -12.86
N LEU A 14 22.31 -17.38 -12.26
CA LEU A 14 21.35 -17.08 -11.21
C LEU A 14 22.04 -17.40 -9.89
N ALA A 15 22.60 -16.38 -9.23
CA ALA A 15 22.67 -16.23 -7.77
C ALA A 15 23.66 -15.10 -7.41
N ALA A 16 23.26 -14.27 -6.44
CA ALA A 16 24.09 -13.32 -5.69
C ALA A 16 24.40 -11.95 -6.32
N ALA A 17 23.37 -11.16 -6.66
CA ALA A 17 23.50 -9.69 -6.65
C ALA A 17 22.16 -8.92 -6.49
N ALA A 18 21.14 -9.46 -5.83
CA ALA A 18 19.98 -8.66 -5.43
C ALA A 18 20.29 -7.84 -4.17
N ARG A 19 21.39 -7.07 -4.20
CA ARG A 19 21.62 -6.01 -3.23
C ARG A 19 21.03 -4.73 -3.80
N THR A 20 19.79 -4.46 -3.40
CA THR A 20 19.25 -3.12 -3.16
C THR A 20 19.56 -2.11 -4.27
N THR A 21 19.11 -2.39 -5.49
CA THR A 21 18.86 -1.30 -6.44
C THR A 21 17.54 -0.69 -5.99
N PRO A 22 17.49 0.56 -5.51
CA PRO A 22 16.23 1.25 -5.37
C PRO A 22 15.76 1.52 -6.80
N HIS A 23 14.98 0.60 -7.36
CA HIS A 23 14.25 0.90 -8.58
C HIS A 23 13.23 1.95 -8.17
N VAL A 24 13.48 3.19 -8.57
CA VAL A 24 12.54 4.30 -8.41
C VAL A 24 11.40 4.02 -9.38
N LEU A 25 10.56 3.05 -9.03
CA LEU A 25 9.24 2.89 -9.60
C LEU A 25 8.49 4.17 -9.23
N HIS A 26 7.79 4.77 -10.19
CA HIS A 26 6.84 5.81 -9.80
C HIS A 26 5.91 5.20 -8.73
N PRO A 27 5.42 5.96 -7.76
CA PRO A 27 4.53 5.42 -6.73
C PRO A 27 3.28 4.73 -7.30
N ASP A 28 2.90 5.02 -8.55
CA ASP A 28 1.86 4.29 -9.28
C ASP A 28 2.34 2.93 -9.87
N ASP A 29 3.65 2.73 -10.05
CA ASP A 29 4.28 1.49 -10.54
C ASP A 29 4.66 0.51 -9.40
N ASP A 30 4.71 0.94 -8.13
CA ASP A 30 4.88 0.00 -7.01
C ASP A 30 3.53 -0.68 -6.72
N PRO A 31 3.39 -2.00 -6.96
CA PRO A 31 2.13 -2.71 -6.76
C PRO A 31 1.65 -2.67 -5.30
N ARG A 32 2.56 -2.47 -4.33
CA ARG A 32 2.21 -2.34 -2.91
C ARG A 32 1.52 -0.99 -2.64
N VAL A 33 2.02 0.08 -3.27
CA VAL A 33 1.44 1.42 -3.17
C VAL A 33 0.09 1.45 -3.87
N ALA A 34 -0.03 0.88 -5.07
CA ALA A 34 -1.30 0.77 -5.78
C ALA A 34 -2.38 0.01 -4.97
N ALA A 35 -2.02 -1.14 -4.38
CA ALA A 35 -2.93 -1.91 -3.53
C ALA A 35 -3.36 -1.14 -2.27
N LEU A 36 -2.44 -0.41 -1.64
CA LEU A 36 -2.73 0.42 -0.47
C LEU A 36 -3.70 1.56 -0.83
N ARG A 37 -3.45 2.28 -1.92
CA ARG A 37 -4.31 3.38 -2.39
C ARG A 37 -5.71 2.89 -2.75
N ALA A 38 -5.83 1.73 -3.38
CA ALA A 38 -7.13 1.10 -3.66
C ALA A 38 -7.90 0.79 -2.37
N ALA A 39 -7.23 0.26 -1.34
CA ALA A 39 -7.85 0.00 -0.04
C ALA A 39 -8.26 1.29 0.70
N ILE A 40 -7.45 2.35 0.60
CA ILE A 40 -7.77 3.68 1.16
C ILE A 40 -9.01 4.25 0.47
N ALA A 41 -9.08 4.20 -0.85
CA ALA A 41 -10.21 4.69 -1.62
C ALA A 41 -11.49 3.94 -1.26
N TRP A 42 -11.40 2.61 -1.12
CA TRP A 42 -12.54 1.80 -0.71
C TRP A 42 -13.02 2.14 0.71
N LEU A 43 -12.11 2.22 1.70
CA LEU A 43 -12.48 2.61 3.06
C LEU A 43 -13.08 4.02 3.10
N SER A 44 -12.52 4.96 2.34
CA SER A 44 -13.02 6.34 2.24
C SER A 44 -14.44 6.39 1.65
N HIS A 45 -14.74 5.51 0.70
CA HIS A 45 -16.07 5.36 0.13
C HIS A 45 -17.07 4.79 1.14
N GLU A 46 -16.72 3.71 1.85
CA GLU A 46 -17.56 3.12 2.89
C GLU A 46 -17.83 4.11 4.03
N LEU A 47 -16.81 4.88 4.45
CA LEU A 47 -16.96 5.96 5.42
C LEU A 47 -17.88 7.07 4.93
N ALA A 48 -17.78 7.43 3.64
CA ALA A 48 -18.64 8.43 3.04
C ALA A 48 -20.12 7.97 2.98
N ALA A 49 -20.33 6.70 2.67
CA ALA A 49 -21.63 6.04 2.58
C ALA A 49 -22.24 5.72 3.97
N TYR A 50 -21.42 5.70 5.03
CA TYR A 50 -21.88 5.43 6.38
C TYR A 50 -22.80 6.54 6.89
N ARG A 51 -24.08 6.21 7.06
CA ARG A 51 -25.16 7.17 7.37
C ARG A 51 -25.21 7.61 8.82
N ALA A 52 -24.63 6.83 9.74
CA ALA A 52 -24.63 7.19 11.16
C ALA A 52 -23.60 8.27 11.47
N THR A 53 -23.93 9.15 12.41
CA THR A 53 -23.01 10.20 12.88
C THR A 53 -21.84 9.55 13.59
N LEU A 54 -20.67 9.64 12.97
CA LEU A 54 -19.39 9.23 13.54
C LEU A 54 -18.66 10.49 14.03
N PRO A 55 -18.48 10.68 15.34
CA PRO A 55 -17.83 11.86 15.90
C PRO A 55 -16.44 12.09 15.30
N ASP A 56 -15.68 11.01 15.14
CA ASP A 56 -14.29 11.05 14.67
C ASP A 56 -14.14 10.76 13.17
N ARG A 57 -15.25 10.75 12.40
CA ARG A 57 -15.20 10.62 10.93
C ARG A 57 -14.29 11.64 10.24
N PRO A 58 -14.33 12.95 10.55
CA PRO A 58 -13.44 13.90 9.88
C PRO A 58 -11.97 13.60 10.15
N VAL A 59 -11.63 13.18 11.38
CA VAL A 59 -10.27 12.78 11.77
C VAL A 59 -9.81 11.55 10.98
N ALA A 60 -10.69 10.54 10.83
CA ALA A 60 -10.39 9.36 10.03
C ALA A 60 -10.17 9.71 8.55
N GLN A 61 -11.01 10.57 7.97
CA GLN A 61 -10.91 10.97 6.56
C GLN A 61 -9.65 11.80 6.28
N GLU A 62 -9.29 12.70 7.19
CA GLU A 62 -8.05 13.49 7.13
C GLU A 62 -6.83 12.57 7.17
N ALA A 63 -6.79 11.63 8.11
CA ALA A 63 -5.71 10.65 8.19
C ALA A 63 -5.58 9.81 6.91
N LEU A 64 -6.69 9.40 6.28
CA LEU A 64 -6.68 8.68 5.00
C LEU A 64 -6.16 9.53 3.84
N SER A 65 -6.54 10.80 3.80
CA SER A 65 -6.08 11.77 2.78
C SER A 65 -4.58 12.05 2.90
N ASP A 66 -4.09 12.15 4.13
CA ASP A 66 -2.67 12.29 4.45
C ASP A 66 -1.85 11.08 3.98
N ILE A 67 -2.35 9.87 4.21
CA ILE A 67 -1.69 8.64 3.74
C ILE A 67 -1.68 8.60 2.20
N ASP A 68 -2.80 8.90 1.53
CA ASP A 68 -2.84 8.87 0.05
C ASP A 68 -1.87 9.89 -0.56
N THR A 69 -1.77 11.09 0.02
CA THR A 69 -0.80 12.11 -0.42
C THR A 69 0.65 11.62 -0.24
N ARG A 70 0.94 10.99 0.90
CA ARG A 70 2.28 10.41 1.15
C ARG A 70 2.57 9.21 0.23
N ALA A 71 1.54 8.45 -0.14
CA ALA A 71 1.63 7.33 -1.07
C ALA A 71 1.98 7.84 -2.47
N ALA A 72 1.26 8.86 -2.93
CA ALA A 72 1.47 9.49 -4.24
C ALA A 72 2.82 10.21 -4.37
N THR A 73 3.42 10.64 -3.24
CA THR A 73 4.75 11.30 -3.23
C THR A 73 5.90 10.34 -2.95
N GLY A 74 5.62 9.05 -2.67
CA GLY A 74 6.64 8.05 -2.38
C GLY A 74 7.29 8.17 -0.99
N HIS A 75 6.73 8.98 -0.08
CA HIS A 75 7.25 9.22 1.27
C HIS A 75 6.57 8.35 2.34
N LEU A 76 6.02 7.21 1.93
CA LEU A 76 5.27 6.34 2.82
C LEU A 76 6.20 5.46 3.67
N THR A 77 6.21 5.67 4.98
CA THR A 77 7.05 4.91 5.92
C THR A 77 6.22 4.01 6.83
N ALA A 78 6.80 2.88 7.26
CA ALA A 78 6.20 1.97 8.22
C ALA A 78 5.68 2.66 9.50
N PRO A 79 6.45 3.53 10.19
CA PRO A 79 5.95 4.21 11.40
C PRO A 79 4.78 5.16 11.09
N THR A 80 4.82 5.87 9.96
CA THR A 80 3.72 6.73 9.51
C THR A 80 2.45 5.92 9.25
N LEU A 81 2.56 4.80 8.54
CA LEU A 81 1.44 3.93 8.24
C LEU A 81 0.84 3.32 9.51
N ARG A 82 1.69 2.91 10.46
CA ARG A 82 1.24 2.40 11.77
C ARG A 82 0.48 3.46 12.55
N ALA A 83 1.01 4.68 12.64
CA ALA A 83 0.36 5.78 13.34
C ALA A 83 -1.02 6.07 12.76
N SER A 84 -1.12 6.22 11.44
CA SER A 84 -2.40 6.49 10.77
C SER A 84 -3.40 5.34 10.93
N LEU A 85 -2.97 4.07 10.85
CA LEU A 85 -3.84 2.93 11.09
C LEU A 85 -4.41 2.91 12.52
N LEU A 86 -3.60 3.31 13.52
CA LEU A 86 -4.05 3.43 14.90
C LEU A 86 -5.05 4.58 15.06
N THR A 87 -4.80 5.73 14.43
CA THR A 87 -5.75 6.85 14.41
C THR A 87 -7.09 6.43 13.79
N VAL A 88 -7.06 5.77 12.64
CA VAL A 88 -8.26 5.27 11.97
C VAL A 88 -8.96 4.22 12.84
N ALA A 89 -8.24 3.26 13.43
CA ALA A 89 -8.85 2.27 14.33
C ALA A 89 -9.48 2.89 15.58
N GLY A 90 -8.85 3.93 16.16
CA GLY A 90 -9.39 4.67 17.30
C GLY A 90 -10.63 5.50 16.94
N ALA A 91 -10.61 6.15 15.78
CA ALA A 91 -11.72 6.97 15.27
C ALA A 91 -12.93 6.15 14.84
N LEU A 92 -12.71 4.94 14.30
CA LEU A 92 -13.79 4.06 13.85
C LEU A 92 -14.35 3.17 14.96
N GLY A 93 -13.61 2.93 16.04
CA GLY A 93 -14.01 1.99 17.09
C GLY A 93 -14.26 0.57 16.55
N SER A 94 -14.87 -0.30 17.36
CA SER A 94 -15.21 -1.68 16.98
C SER A 94 -16.44 -1.76 16.04
N ILE A 95 -16.56 -0.88 15.04
CA ILE A 95 -17.68 -0.87 14.09
C ILE A 95 -17.51 -2.00 13.08
N SER A 96 -18.30 -3.06 13.26
CA SER A 96 -18.26 -4.26 12.42
C SER A 96 -18.52 -3.98 10.94
N ALA A 97 -19.31 -2.95 10.60
CA ALA A 97 -19.59 -2.57 9.22
C ALA A 97 -18.34 -2.09 8.45
N LEU A 98 -17.35 -1.55 9.17
CA LEU A 98 -16.09 -1.06 8.61
C LEU A 98 -14.93 -2.04 8.82
N ALA A 99 -15.18 -3.19 9.46
CA ALA A 99 -14.16 -4.18 9.75
C ALA A 99 -13.54 -4.78 8.48
N LEU A 100 -14.36 -4.98 7.43
CA LEU A 100 -13.89 -5.54 6.16
C LEU A 100 -12.96 -4.57 5.41
N PRO A 101 -13.34 -3.30 5.16
CA PRO A 101 -12.43 -2.34 4.53
C PRO A 101 -11.19 -2.04 5.38
N LEU A 102 -11.31 -2.01 6.72
CA LEU A 102 -10.14 -1.92 7.62
C LEU A 102 -9.18 -3.11 7.48
N THR A 103 -9.71 -4.32 7.38
CA THR A 103 -8.90 -5.54 7.22
C THR A 103 -8.15 -5.53 5.88
N ALA A 104 -8.80 -5.11 4.81
CA ALA A 104 -8.15 -4.97 3.51
C ALA A 104 -7.05 -3.91 3.54
N LEU A 105 -7.29 -2.76 4.17
CA LEU A 105 -6.26 -1.74 4.37
C LEU A 105 -5.06 -2.29 5.15
N ARG A 106 -5.30 -3.05 6.21
CA ARG A 106 -4.23 -3.67 7.01
C ARG A 106 -3.44 -4.72 6.23
N ARG A 107 -4.09 -5.51 5.38
CA ARG A 107 -3.42 -6.47 4.49
C ARG A 107 -2.58 -5.78 3.42
N ALA A 108 -3.09 -4.68 2.84
CA ALA A 108 -2.34 -3.89 1.87
C ALA A 108 -1.14 -3.16 2.50
N ALA A 109 -1.22 -2.87 3.80
CA ALA A 109 -0.15 -2.28 4.60
C ALA A 109 0.95 -3.28 5.01
N ASP A 110 0.64 -4.57 5.06
CA ASP A 110 1.55 -5.63 5.52
C ASP A 110 2.96 -5.59 4.87
N PRO A 111 3.08 -5.38 3.55
CA PRO A 111 4.39 -5.32 2.88
C PRO A 111 5.28 -4.14 3.27
N PHE A 112 4.76 -3.16 4.01
CA PHE A 112 5.51 -1.99 4.48
C PHE A 112 6.09 -2.19 5.88
N PHE A 113 5.68 -3.23 6.62
CA PHE A 113 6.18 -3.49 7.97
C PHE A 113 7.31 -4.52 7.90
N PRO A 114 8.59 -4.12 8.06
CA PRO A 114 9.68 -5.08 8.11
C PRO A 114 9.58 -5.94 9.38
N GLY A 115 9.50 -7.27 9.23
CA GLY A 115 9.64 -8.22 10.33
C GLY A 115 8.34 -8.61 11.06
N HIS A 116 7.22 -8.73 10.35
CA HIS A 116 6.14 -9.64 10.77
C HIS A 116 6.39 -11.05 10.25
#